data_AF-A0A1A8XPH9-F1
#
_entry.id   AF-A0A1A8XPH9-F1
#
_cell.length_a   1.000
_cell.length_b   1.000
_cell.length_c   1.000
_cell.angle_alpha   90.00
_cell.angle_beta   90.00
_cell.angle_gamma   90.00
#
_symmetry.space_group_name_H-M   'P 1'
#
loop_
_entity.id
_entity.type
_entity.pdbx_description
1 polymer ?
#
loop_
_entity_poly.entity_id
_entity_poly.type
_entity_poly.pdbx_seq_one_letter_code
_entity_poly.pdbx_strand_id
1 'polypeptide(L)'
;MAIQCYEQFMAIANSIAGYSQTGLTLWDEKDQFFKDLVVGPDGQSRHIDVFSWVGLIPLFAVEVIDQRLLTNVPRFHAALVGHYQGKFDGHRVTHCPIQSNVREEHLLSLLGPARLKAVLQRVLDERQFLSPFGVRSVSRVHAEQCDLGTLPGIGQALIEYVPGESNSGLFGGNSNWRGPIWMPTNYVLIQAIEKFHRYYGDTFLVPAPCCEGGQVTLKEAAKLISERLVNIFRRMPDGRLPAFPVGSPFQSDPYWQELLLFHEYFHGDTGQGLGAMHQTGWTGLVANLVERRYRVDIPAFWRQQQEAQAARQPEPAEQV
;
A
#
# COMPACT_ATOMS: atom_id res chain seq x y z
N MET A 1 -14.52 3.66 -24.58
CA MET A 1 -14.11 3.56 -23.17
C MET A 1 -12.62 3.29 -23.02
N ALA A 2 -12.07 2.13 -23.44
CA ALA A 2 -10.64 1.81 -23.24
C ALA A 2 -9.64 2.87 -23.77
N ILE A 3 -9.82 3.34 -25.01
CA ILE A 3 -8.97 4.40 -25.61
C ILE A 3 -9.04 5.69 -24.80
N GLN A 4 -10.25 6.14 -24.43
CA GLN A 4 -10.46 7.34 -23.62
C GLN A 4 -9.79 7.24 -22.24
N CYS A 5 -9.95 6.11 -21.53
CA CYS A 5 -9.31 5.90 -20.23
C CYS A 5 -7.78 5.92 -20.36
N TYR A 6 -7.25 5.34 -21.44
CA TYR A 6 -5.82 5.36 -21.73
C TYR A 6 -5.31 6.76 -22.07
N GLU A 7 -6.03 7.54 -22.88
CA GLU A 7 -5.69 8.94 -23.17
C GLU A 7 -5.70 9.80 -21.90
N GLN A 8 -6.68 9.60 -21.01
CA GLN A 8 -6.73 10.27 -19.71
C GLN A 8 -5.55 9.88 -18.82
N PHE A 9 -5.23 8.59 -18.75
CA PHE A 9 -4.06 8.08 -18.03
C PHE A 9 -2.77 8.72 -18.55
N MET A 10 -2.61 8.80 -19.87
CA MET A 10 -1.47 9.43 -20.53
C MET A 10 -1.39 10.94 -20.23
N ALA A 11 -2.52 11.65 -20.22
CA ALA A 11 -2.57 13.08 -19.87
C ALA A 11 -2.17 13.34 -18.40
N ILE A 12 -2.61 12.47 -17.48
CA ILE A 12 -2.21 12.53 -16.07
C ILE A 12 -0.71 12.26 -15.94
N ALA A 13 -0.20 11.19 -16.57
CA ALA A 13 1.22 10.85 -16.55
C ALA A 13 2.10 12.00 -17.08
N ASN A 14 1.66 12.65 -18.17
CA ASN A 14 2.35 13.81 -18.73
C ASN A 14 2.39 15.00 -17.74
N SER A 15 1.30 15.22 -17.00
CA SER A 15 1.23 16.26 -15.97
C SER A 15 2.16 15.96 -14.78
N ILE A 16 2.20 14.70 -14.34
CA ILE A 16 3.09 14.23 -13.26
C ILE A 16 4.56 14.45 -13.61
N ALA A 17 4.93 14.31 -14.89
CA ALA A 17 6.29 14.55 -15.36
C ALA A 17 6.68 16.03 -15.54
N GLY A 18 5.81 16.97 -15.21
CA GLY A 18 6.14 18.38 -15.30
C GLY A 18 6.07 18.96 -16.71
N TYR A 19 5.49 18.24 -17.69
CA TYR A 19 5.20 18.79 -19.03
C TYR A 19 3.99 19.74 -19.05
N SER A 20 3.53 20.17 -17.87
CA SER A 20 2.59 21.28 -17.68
C SER A 20 3.33 22.62 -17.61
N GLN A 21 2.61 23.74 -17.44
CA GLN A 21 3.19 25.09 -17.41
C GLN A 21 4.26 25.32 -16.32
N THR A 22 4.35 24.43 -15.33
CA THR A 22 5.27 24.55 -14.18
C THR A 22 6.69 24.06 -14.47
N GLY A 23 6.89 23.17 -15.46
CA GLY A 23 8.19 22.59 -15.81
C GLY A 23 8.81 21.63 -14.77
N LEU A 24 8.24 21.53 -13.56
CA LEU A 24 8.73 20.70 -12.46
C LEU A 24 7.93 19.40 -12.35
N THR A 25 8.63 18.27 -12.31
CA THR A 25 8.05 16.93 -12.13
C THR A 25 7.70 16.65 -10.67
N LEU A 26 6.64 15.88 -10.40
CA LEU A 26 6.35 15.38 -9.04
C LEU A 26 7.43 14.41 -8.55
N TRP A 27 8.11 13.71 -9.46
CA TRP A 27 9.26 12.87 -9.13
C TRP A 27 10.46 13.74 -8.77
N ASP A 28 10.90 13.67 -7.51
CA ASP A 28 12.13 14.30 -7.06
C ASP A 28 13.31 13.34 -7.27
N GLU A 29 14.25 13.71 -8.14
CA GLU A 29 15.45 12.91 -8.42
C GLU A 29 16.43 12.86 -7.24
N LYS A 30 16.44 13.86 -6.35
CA LYS A 30 17.33 13.85 -5.19
C LYS A 30 16.92 12.77 -4.20
N ASP A 31 15.63 12.75 -3.87
CA ASP A 31 15.09 11.83 -2.87
C ASP A 31 14.54 10.55 -3.46
N GLN A 32 14.50 10.45 -4.79
CA GLN A 32 14.00 9.31 -5.55
C GLN A 32 12.59 8.91 -5.08
N PHE A 33 11.71 9.91 -5.01
CA PHE A 33 10.35 9.78 -4.49
C PHE A 33 9.40 10.78 -5.13
N PHE A 34 8.10 10.46 -5.21
CA PHE A 34 7.10 11.43 -5.66
C PHE A 34 6.68 12.33 -4.50
N LYS A 35 6.62 13.64 -4.75
CA LYS A 35 6.26 14.65 -3.76
C LYS A 35 5.27 15.64 -4.35
N ASP A 36 4.42 16.19 -3.51
CA ASP A 36 3.51 17.27 -3.92
C ASP A 36 4.29 18.53 -4.29
N LEU A 37 3.70 19.34 -5.17
CA LEU A 37 4.23 20.64 -5.55
C LEU A 37 3.34 21.74 -4.96
N VAL A 38 3.97 22.77 -4.40
CA VAL A 38 3.32 24.05 -4.09
C VAL A 38 3.71 25.07 -5.14
N VAL A 39 2.73 25.82 -5.65
CA VAL A 39 2.96 27.00 -6.49
C VAL A 39 2.89 28.23 -5.60
N GLY A 40 4.02 28.91 -5.43
CA GLY A 40 4.11 30.11 -4.60
C GLY A 40 3.46 31.34 -5.26
N PRO A 41 3.27 32.44 -4.51
CA PRO A 41 2.81 33.72 -5.06
C PRO A 41 3.74 34.30 -6.13
N ASP A 42 5.01 33.88 -6.15
CA ASP A 42 6.03 34.20 -7.16
C ASP A 42 5.85 33.41 -8.47
N GLY A 43 4.84 32.53 -8.55
CA GLY A 43 4.59 31.63 -9.67
C GLY A 43 5.56 30.45 -9.76
N GLN A 44 6.50 30.31 -8.82
CA GLN A 44 7.48 29.23 -8.83
C GLN A 44 6.92 27.99 -8.14
N SER A 45 7.18 26.83 -8.73
CA SER A 45 6.83 25.53 -8.15
C SER A 45 7.98 24.97 -7.32
N ARG A 46 7.66 24.37 -6.17
CA ARG A 46 8.62 23.73 -5.26
C ARG A 46 8.04 22.42 -4.72
N HIS A 47 8.88 21.41 -4.53
CA HIS A 47 8.47 20.20 -3.81
C HIS A 47 8.18 20.51 -2.35
N ILE A 48 7.16 19.84 -1.81
CA ILE A 48 6.92 19.76 -0.37
C ILE A 48 7.60 18.47 0.10
N ASP A 49 8.58 18.59 0.99
CA ASP A 49 9.41 17.47 1.46
C ASP A 49 8.68 16.55 2.45
N VAL A 50 7.56 15.98 2.01
CA VAL A 50 6.72 15.06 2.78
C VAL A 50 6.74 13.67 2.13
N PHE A 51 7.15 12.67 2.91
CA PHE A 51 7.10 11.26 2.53
C PHE A 51 5.82 10.62 3.05
N SER A 52 4.78 10.59 2.23
CA SER A 52 3.45 10.03 2.58
C SER A 52 2.93 9.04 1.53
N TRP A 53 1.76 8.45 1.80
CA TRP A 53 1.02 7.68 0.80
C TRP A 53 0.84 8.41 -0.53
N VAL A 54 0.75 9.75 -0.53
CA VAL A 54 0.59 10.53 -1.77
C VAL A 54 1.74 10.25 -2.75
N GLY A 55 2.97 10.12 -2.24
CA GLY A 55 4.13 9.76 -3.04
C GLY A 55 4.21 8.28 -3.43
N LEU A 56 3.41 7.41 -2.80
CA LEU A 56 3.30 5.99 -3.11
C LEU A 56 2.17 5.69 -4.10
N ILE A 57 1.10 6.49 -4.12
CA ILE A 57 -0.08 6.32 -5.00
C ILE A 57 0.31 6.17 -6.49
N PRO A 58 1.30 6.90 -7.04
CA PRO A 58 1.82 6.67 -8.39
C PRO A 58 2.14 5.20 -8.71
N LEU A 59 2.59 4.40 -7.73
CA LEU A 59 2.89 2.99 -7.90
C LEU A 59 1.64 2.16 -8.26
N PHE A 60 0.45 2.57 -7.81
CA PHE A 60 -0.80 1.84 -8.05
C PHE A 60 -1.25 1.89 -9.52
N ALA A 61 -0.73 2.86 -10.28
CA ALA A 61 -0.93 2.98 -11.71
C ALA A 61 -0.11 1.92 -12.46
N VAL A 62 -0.58 0.68 -12.41
CA VAL A 62 0.03 -0.48 -13.08
C VAL A 62 -1.02 -1.47 -13.56
N GLU A 63 -0.93 -1.87 -14.83
CA GLU A 63 -1.69 -2.98 -15.39
C GLU A 63 -0.87 -3.86 -16.32
N VAL A 64 -1.16 -5.16 -16.26
CA VAL A 64 -0.60 -6.17 -17.15
C VAL A 64 -1.62 -6.48 -18.24
N ILE A 65 -1.26 -6.21 -19.49
CA ILE A 65 -2.11 -6.38 -20.67
C ILE A 65 -1.67 -7.66 -21.39
N ASP A 66 -2.52 -8.68 -21.35
CA ASP A 66 -2.32 -9.96 -22.03
C ASP A 66 -2.50 -9.80 -23.55
N GLN A 67 -1.64 -10.43 -24.36
CA GLN A 67 -1.73 -10.40 -25.82
C GLN A 67 -3.11 -10.82 -26.34
N ARG A 68 -3.76 -11.79 -25.68
CA ARG A 68 -5.10 -12.26 -26.05
C ARG A 68 -6.15 -11.16 -25.91
N LEU A 69 -5.99 -10.24 -24.95
CA LEU A 69 -6.87 -9.08 -24.83
C LEU A 69 -6.65 -8.13 -26.00
N LEU A 70 -5.40 -7.82 -26.35
CA LEU A 70 -5.06 -6.90 -27.45
C LEU A 70 -5.59 -7.37 -28.80
N THR A 71 -5.54 -8.68 -29.09
CA THR A 71 -6.10 -9.26 -30.32
C THR A 71 -7.59 -8.94 -30.50
N ASN A 72 -8.34 -8.83 -29.39
CA ASN A 72 -9.78 -8.53 -29.43
C ASN A 72 -10.10 -7.03 -29.45
N VAL A 73 -9.11 -6.15 -29.31
CA VAL A 73 -9.30 -4.69 -29.30
C VAL A 73 -8.35 -3.99 -30.29
N PRO A 74 -8.42 -4.29 -31.60
CA PRO A 74 -7.45 -3.83 -32.59
C PRO A 74 -7.33 -2.29 -32.67
N ARG A 75 -8.43 -1.56 -32.45
CA ARG A 75 -8.41 -0.08 -32.38
C ARG A 75 -7.59 0.44 -31.20
N PHE A 76 -7.70 -0.21 -30.05
CA PHE A 76 -6.93 0.16 -28.87
C PHE A 76 -5.45 -0.22 -29.04
N HIS A 77 -5.18 -1.41 -29.59
CA HIS A 77 -3.83 -1.84 -29.92
C HIS A 77 -3.14 -0.86 -30.89
N ALA A 78 -3.84 -0.40 -31.94
CA ALA A 78 -3.33 0.62 -32.85
C ALA A 78 -3.05 1.97 -32.14
N ALA A 79 -3.87 2.37 -31.18
CA ALA A 79 -3.64 3.58 -30.39
C ALA A 79 -2.40 3.45 -29.48
N LEU A 80 -2.19 2.28 -28.84
CA LEU A 80 -0.99 1.99 -28.06
C LEU A 80 0.28 2.13 -28.91
N VAL A 81 0.30 1.47 -30.08
CA VAL A 81 1.44 1.51 -31.02
C VAL A 81 1.65 2.93 -31.56
N GLY A 82 0.58 3.60 -31.97
CA GLY A 82 0.63 4.94 -32.55
C GLY A 82 1.13 6.01 -31.57
N HIS A 83 0.73 5.96 -30.30
CA HIS A 83 1.22 6.92 -29.30
C HIS A 83 2.71 6.74 -29.01
N TYR A 84 3.23 5.52 -29.02
CA TYR A 84 4.66 5.27 -28.85
C TYR A 84 5.52 5.74 -30.01
N GLN A 85 5.05 5.55 -31.24
CA GLN A 85 5.75 6.02 -32.44
C GLN A 85 5.59 7.54 -32.66
N GLY A 86 4.65 8.18 -31.94
CA GLY A 86 4.35 9.59 -32.03
C GLY A 86 5.24 10.48 -31.14
N LYS A 87 4.99 11.79 -31.19
CA LYS A 87 5.68 12.82 -30.40
C LYS A 87 5.11 12.99 -28.97
N PHE A 88 4.39 12.02 -28.44
CA PHE A 88 3.72 12.15 -27.15
C PHE A 88 4.67 11.78 -26.01
N ASP A 89 4.98 12.76 -25.15
CA ASP A 89 6.02 12.65 -24.11
C ASP A 89 5.64 11.74 -22.93
N GLY A 90 4.35 11.42 -22.74
CA GLY A 90 3.91 10.53 -21.65
C GLY A 90 4.57 9.15 -21.67
N HIS A 91 4.97 8.65 -22.84
CA HIS A 91 5.73 7.40 -22.97
C HIS A 91 7.18 7.47 -22.49
N ARG A 92 7.76 8.67 -22.35
CA ARG A 92 9.07 8.89 -21.72
C ARG A 92 8.98 8.86 -20.19
N VAL A 93 7.76 8.92 -19.66
CA VAL A 93 7.44 8.99 -18.23
C VAL A 93 6.91 7.65 -17.72
N THR A 94 6.07 6.98 -18.51
CA THR A 94 5.47 5.68 -18.19
C THR A 94 6.27 4.52 -18.81
N HIS A 95 6.31 3.37 -18.14
CA HIS A 95 6.72 2.12 -18.80
C HIS A 95 5.64 1.71 -19.80
N CYS A 96 6.00 1.73 -21.08
CA CYS A 96 5.07 1.59 -22.21
C CYS A 96 4.82 0.12 -22.57
N PRO A 97 3.56 -0.29 -22.81
CA PRO A 97 3.17 -1.67 -23.13
C PRO A 97 3.44 -2.04 -24.60
N ILE A 98 4.70 -1.94 -25.05
CA ILE A 98 5.11 -2.40 -26.40
C ILE A 98 6.14 -3.50 -26.31
N GLN A 99 6.97 -3.47 -25.29
CA GLN A 99 7.79 -4.61 -24.95
C GLN A 99 6.89 -5.60 -24.22
N SER A 100 6.85 -6.82 -24.73
CA SER A 100 6.28 -7.94 -24.03
C SER A 100 7.34 -8.71 -23.26
N ASN A 101 6.92 -9.37 -22.18
CA ASN A 101 7.74 -10.38 -21.52
C ASN A 101 7.67 -11.73 -22.27
N VAL A 102 8.33 -12.75 -21.74
CA VAL A 102 8.34 -14.12 -22.31
C VAL A 102 6.96 -14.80 -22.35
N ARG A 103 5.96 -14.24 -21.65
CA ARG A 103 4.56 -14.69 -21.67
C ARG A 103 3.69 -13.89 -22.65
N GLU A 104 4.29 -13.06 -23.49
CA GLU A 104 3.60 -12.13 -24.39
C GLU A 104 2.71 -11.12 -23.64
N GLU A 105 3.01 -10.85 -22.37
CA GLU A 105 2.29 -9.84 -21.58
C GLU A 105 3.00 -8.50 -21.72
N HIS A 106 2.22 -7.43 -21.78
CA HIS A 106 2.72 -6.05 -21.82
C HIS A 106 2.45 -5.36 -20.49
N LEU A 107 3.29 -4.40 -20.10
CA LEU A 107 3.12 -3.62 -18.87
C LEU A 107 2.80 -2.17 -19.20
N LEU A 108 1.65 -1.70 -18.72
CA LEU A 108 1.33 -0.28 -18.67
C LEU A 108 1.53 0.20 -17.24
N SER A 109 2.54 1.03 -16.98
CA SER A 109 2.75 1.57 -15.64
C SER A 109 3.32 2.98 -15.63
N LEU A 110 2.96 3.79 -14.62
CA LEU A 110 3.60 5.07 -14.38
C LEU A 110 5.06 4.93 -13.90
N LEU A 111 5.41 3.82 -13.24
CA LEU A 111 6.76 3.59 -12.74
C LEU A 111 7.50 2.60 -13.64
N GLY A 112 8.67 3.03 -14.12
CA GLY A 112 9.66 2.13 -14.67
C GLY A 112 10.41 1.35 -13.58
N PRO A 113 11.25 0.36 -13.96
CA PRO A 113 11.91 -0.54 -13.02
C PRO A 113 12.82 0.18 -12.01
N ALA A 114 13.51 1.25 -12.41
CA ALA A 114 14.38 2.01 -11.51
C ALA A 114 13.58 2.74 -10.42
N ARG A 115 12.54 3.48 -10.80
CA ARG A 115 11.65 4.20 -9.86
C ARG A 115 10.93 3.22 -8.92
N LEU A 116 10.50 2.07 -9.44
CA LEU A 116 9.89 1.02 -8.63
C LEU A 116 10.84 0.52 -7.52
N LYS A 117 12.10 0.25 -7.86
CA LYS A 117 13.12 -0.16 -6.87
C LYS A 117 13.35 0.92 -5.81
N ALA A 118 13.45 2.18 -6.23
CA ALA A 118 13.68 3.30 -5.31
C ALA A 118 12.52 3.50 -4.33
N VAL A 119 11.28 3.48 -4.82
CA VAL A 119 10.08 3.59 -3.97
C VAL A 119 9.98 2.39 -3.02
N LEU A 120 10.17 1.16 -3.52
CA LEU A 120 10.06 -0.03 -2.67
C LEU A 120 11.17 -0.12 -1.61
N GLN A 121 12.36 0.40 -1.88
CA GLN A 121 13.41 0.52 -0.87
C GLN A 121 12.94 1.31 0.36
N ARG A 122 12.20 2.39 0.16
CA ARG A 122 11.62 3.19 1.26
C ARG A 122 10.43 2.50 1.91
N VAL A 123 9.57 1.88 1.10
CA VAL A 123 8.39 1.12 1.57
C VAL A 123 8.80 -0.04 2.47
N LEU A 124 9.93 -0.70 2.19
CA LEU A 124 10.45 -1.86 2.90
C LEU A 124 11.51 -1.51 3.97
N ASP A 125 11.63 -0.24 4.36
CA ASP A 125 12.51 0.21 5.45
C ASP A 125 11.70 0.49 6.72
N GLU A 126 12.05 -0.18 7.82
CA GLU A 126 11.33 -0.06 9.10
C GLU A 126 11.47 1.30 9.77
N ARG A 127 12.54 2.02 9.44
CA ARG A 127 12.78 3.40 9.91
C ARG A 127 11.95 4.42 9.14
N GLN A 128 11.32 3.99 8.05
CA GLN A 128 10.49 4.83 7.19
C GLN A 128 9.05 4.32 7.21
N PHE A 129 8.60 3.69 6.13
CA PHE A 129 7.20 3.33 5.94
C PHE A 129 6.81 2.00 6.56
N LEU A 130 7.75 1.05 6.72
CA LEU A 130 7.41 -0.31 7.11
C LEU A 130 7.21 -0.46 8.62
N SER A 131 5.97 -0.60 9.06
CA SER A 131 5.64 -0.98 10.43
C SER A 131 5.63 -2.50 10.59
N PRO A 132 5.77 -3.06 11.80
CA PRO A 132 5.45 -4.47 12.09
C PRO A 132 4.02 -4.89 11.69
N PHE A 133 3.14 -3.91 11.44
CA PHE A 133 1.71 -4.09 11.19
C PHE A 133 1.26 -3.66 9.77
N GLY A 134 2.17 -3.23 8.89
CA GLY A 134 1.84 -2.80 7.52
C GLY A 134 2.64 -1.57 7.08
N VAL A 135 2.18 -0.87 6.05
CA VAL A 135 2.78 0.38 5.55
C VAL A 135 2.06 1.58 6.18
N ARG A 136 2.85 2.45 6.82
CA ARG A 136 2.41 3.70 7.48
C ARG A 136 1.95 4.72 6.46
N SER A 137 1.03 5.59 6.86
CA SER A 137 0.52 6.65 5.97
C SER A 137 1.46 7.83 5.75
N VAL A 138 2.33 8.09 6.73
CA VAL A 138 3.48 8.99 6.63
C VAL A 138 4.70 8.23 7.13
N SER A 139 5.83 8.43 6.46
CA SER A 139 7.10 7.85 6.85
C SER A 139 7.48 8.26 8.27
N ARG A 140 7.96 7.31 9.06
CA ARG A 140 8.44 7.55 10.43
C ARG A 140 9.63 8.52 10.49
N VAL A 141 10.28 8.82 9.36
CA VAL A 141 11.33 9.86 9.29
C VAL A 141 10.82 11.22 9.80
N HIS A 142 9.53 11.51 9.62
CA HIS A 142 8.89 12.74 10.12
C HIS A 142 8.56 12.72 11.62
N ALA A 143 9.05 11.72 12.36
CA ALA A 143 9.13 11.80 13.82
C ALA A 143 10.33 12.65 14.27
N GLU A 144 11.36 12.73 13.42
CA GLU A 144 12.61 13.47 13.69
C GLU A 144 12.76 14.66 12.75
N GLN A 145 12.26 14.56 11.51
CA GLN A 145 12.36 15.58 10.47
C GLN A 145 11.00 16.24 10.24
N CYS A 146 10.59 17.07 11.21
CA CYS A 146 9.25 17.67 11.21
C CYS A 146 9.18 19.03 10.50
N ASP A 147 10.28 19.78 10.53
CA ASP A 147 10.33 21.13 9.97
C ASP A 147 10.59 21.09 8.46
N LEU A 148 9.65 21.62 7.67
CA LEU A 148 9.75 21.72 6.22
C LEU A 148 10.26 23.11 5.77
N GLY A 149 10.59 23.98 6.73
CA GLY A 149 11.02 25.34 6.49
C GLY A 149 9.87 26.29 6.15
N THR A 150 10.24 27.48 5.69
CA THR A 150 9.26 28.50 5.28
C THR A 150 8.87 28.31 3.82
N LEU A 151 7.58 28.04 3.57
CA LEU A 151 7.01 27.97 2.23
C LEU A 151 6.46 29.36 1.82
N PRO A 152 6.86 29.92 0.66
CA PRO A 152 6.37 31.21 0.18
C PRO A 152 4.84 31.27 0.12
N GLY A 153 4.24 32.28 0.76
CA GLY A 153 2.79 32.48 0.81
C GLY A 153 2.04 31.65 1.85
N ILE A 154 2.70 30.65 2.48
CA ILE A 154 2.11 29.82 3.55
C ILE A 154 2.73 30.17 4.91
N GLY A 155 4.04 30.43 4.96
CA GLY A 155 4.80 30.63 6.19
C GLY A 155 5.53 29.37 6.62
N GLN A 156 5.79 29.21 7.92
CA GLN A 156 6.45 28.03 8.45
C GLN A 156 5.58 26.79 8.22
N ALA A 157 6.12 25.79 7.54
CA ALA A 157 5.45 24.53 7.26
C ALA A 157 6.07 23.40 8.09
N LEU A 158 5.22 22.50 8.58
CA LEU A 158 5.63 21.34 9.36
C LEU A 158 4.79 20.12 9.02
N ILE A 159 5.38 18.95 9.22
CA ILE A 159 4.71 17.65 9.17
C ILE A 159 5.15 16.84 10.37
N GLU A 160 4.22 16.19 11.06
CA GLU A 160 4.53 15.33 12.20
C GLU A 160 4.10 13.91 11.89
N TYR A 161 4.94 12.94 12.23
CA TYR A 161 4.51 11.55 12.31
C TYR A 161 3.68 11.33 13.59
N VAL A 162 2.38 11.17 13.41
CA VAL A 162 1.39 10.89 14.45
C VAL A 162 0.81 9.50 14.18
N PRO A 163 1.31 8.43 14.82
CA PRO A 163 0.94 7.05 14.47
C PRO A 163 -0.47 6.65 14.90
N GLY A 164 -1.10 7.40 15.80
CA GLY A 164 -2.41 7.09 16.39
C GLY A 164 -3.53 8.03 15.94
N GLU A 165 -4.41 8.39 16.86
CA GLU A 165 -5.42 9.43 16.62
C GLU A 165 -4.77 10.78 16.33
N SER A 166 -5.45 11.62 15.55
CA SER A 166 -4.98 12.97 15.26
C SER A 166 -4.84 13.78 16.55
N ASN A 167 -3.70 14.48 16.70
CA ASN A 167 -3.47 15.45 17.78
C ASN A 167 -4.03 16.85 17.47
N SER A 168 -4.78 17.01 16.37
CA SER A 168 -5.38 18.29 15.94
C SER A 168 -6.82 18.10 15.47
N GLY A 169 -7.66 19.13 15.64
CA GLY A 169 -9.07 19.10 15.18
C GLY A 169 -9.29 19.38 13.68
N LEU A 170 -8.22 19.60 12.91
CA LEU A 170 -8.32 19.81 11.46
C LEU A 170 -8.84 18.54 10.77
N PHE A 171 -9.72 18.71 9.78
CA PHE A 171 -10.29 17.62 8.95
C PHE A 171 -11.13 16.56 9.69
N GLY A 172 -11.91 16.96 10.70
CA GLY A 172 -13.05 16.15 11.17
C GLY A 172 -12.81 15.31 12.41
N GLY A 173 -11.85 15.66 13.26
CA GLY A 173 -11.70 15.08 14.61
C GLY A 173 -10.47 14.18 14.74
N ASN A 174 -10.67 12.93 15.17
CA ASN A 174 -9.59 11.99 15.51
C ASN A 174 -9.01 11.20 14.32
N SER A 175 -9.68 11.20 13.16
CA SER A 175 -9.22 10.52 11.94
C SER A 175 -7.88 11.09 11.47
N ASN A 176 -6.97 10.21 11.06
CA ASN A 176 -5.57 10.59 10.86
C ASN A 176 -4.89 9.82 9.72
N TRP A 177 -4.20 10.57 8.86
CA TRP A 177 -3.40 10.07 7.74
C TRP A 177 -1.90 10.39 7.90
N ARG A 178 -1.47 10.79 9.10
CA ARG A 178 -0.09 11.19 9.42
C ARG A 178 0.74 10.12 10.09
N GLY A 179 0.50 8.85 9.79
CA GLY A 179 1.22 7.75 10.42
C GLY A 179 0.45 6.44 10.55
N PRO A 180 -0.88 6.44 10.80
CA PRO A 180 -1.63 5.20 10.96
C PRO A 180 -1.59 4.32 9.70
N ILE A 181 -1.84 3.03 9.91
CA ILE A 181 -1.96 2.02 8.88
C ILE A 181 -3.42 1.94 8.43
N TRP A 182 -3.63 2.08 7.13
CA TRP A 182 -4.93 1.95 6.49
C TRP A 182 -4.94 0.68 5.64
N MET A 183 -5.87 -0.23 5.93
CA MET A 183 -6.01 -1.50 5.20
C MET A 183 -6.22 -1.31 3.68
N PRO A 184 -7.08 -0.41 3.18
CA PRO A 184 -7.35 -0.32 1.75
C PRO A 184 -6.11 0.10 0.93
N THR A 185 -5.35 1.09 1.40
CA THR A 185 -4.16 1.55 0.67
C THR A 185 -3.05 0.51 0.67
N ASN A 186 -2.88 -0.18 1.79
CA ASN A 186 -1.99 -1.34 1.89
C ASN A 186 -2.39 -2.48 0.95
N TYR A 187 -3.68 -2.79 0.87
CA TYR A 187 -4.18 -3.84 -0.02
C TYR A 187 -3.93 -3.50 -1.50
N VAL A 188 -4.20 -2.25 -1.90
CA VAL A 188 -3.93 -1.79 -3.28
C VAL A 188 -2.42 -1.76 -3.58
N LEU A 189 -1.57 -1.40 -2.61
CA LEU A 189 -0.13 -1.51 -2.74
C LEU A 189 0.31 -2.96 -3.02
N ILE A 190 -0.19 -3.92 -2.23
CA ILE A 190 0.11 -5.35 -2.42
C ILE A 190 -0.32 -5.79 -3.83
N GLN A 191 -1.53 -5.43 -4.26
CA GLN A 191 -2.02 -5.73 -5.60
C GLN A 191 -1.11 -5.17 -6.71
N ALA A 192 -0.65 -3.94 -6.56
CA ALA A 192 0.25 -3.32 -7.52
C ALA A 192 1.60 -4.05 -7.57
N ILE A 193 2.18 -4.40 -6.42
CA ILE A 193 3.42 -5.19 -6.33
C ILE A 193 3.23 -6.57 -6.97
N GLU A 194 2.11 -7.25 -6.74
CA GLU A 194 1.77 -8.53 -7.37
C GLU A 194 1.68 -8.41 -8.90
N LYS A 195 1.13 -7.32 -9.44
CA LYS A 195 1.09 -7.06 -10.89
C LYS A 195 2.49 -6.84 -11.46
N PHE A 196 3.34 -6.07 -10.78
CA PHE A 196 4.74 -5.93 -11.19
C PHE A 196 5.47 -7.28 -11.13
N HIS A 197 5.22 -8.10 -10.11
CA HIS A 197 5.79 -9.44 -10.04
C HIS A 197 5.32 -10.33 -11.19
N ARG A 198 4.02 -10.29 -11.52
CA ARG A 198 3.47 -10.97 -12.70
C ARG A 198 4.18 -10.53 -13.98
N TYR A 199 4.59 -9.28 -14.12
CA TYR A 199 5.30 -8.89 -15.32
C TYR A 199 6.79 -9.27 -15.30
N TYR A 200 7.51 -8.90 -14.24
CA TYR A 200 8.96 -9.00 -14.15
C TYR A 200 9.49 -10.38 -13.70
N GLY A 201 8.69 -11.17 -12.98
CA GLY A 201 9.07 -12.51 -12.51
C GLY A 201 10.03 -12.52 -11.32
N ASP A 202 10.58 -13.70 -11.04
CA ASP A 202 11.42 -13.99 -9.85
C ASP A 202 12.85 -13.43 -9.96
N THR A 203 13.31 -13.05 -11.16
CA THR A 203 14.65 -12.50 -11.36
C THR A 203 14.74 -11.01 -11.01
N PHE A 204 13.60 -10.33 -10.86
CA PHE A 204 13.56 -8.92 -10.52
C PHE A 204 13.57 -8.72 -9.00
N LEU A 205 14.74 -8.34 -8.50
CA LEU A 205 14.98 -8.06 -7.09
C LEU A 205 14.88 -6.57 -6.79
N VAL A 206 14.29 -6.26 -5.63
CA VAL A 206 14.17 -4.91 -5.07
C VAL A 206 14.87 -4.83 -3.72
N PRO A 207 15.44 -3.67 -3.34
CA PRO A 207 16.01 -3.49 -2.01
C PRO A 207 14.95 -3.67 -0.92
N ALA A 208 15.30 -4.40 0.13
CA ALA A 208 14.46 -4.61 1.31
C ALA A 208 15.33 -4.50 2.58
N PRO A 209 15.54 -3.28 3.09
CA PRO A 209 16.37 -3.04 4.27
C PRO A 209 15.90 -3.80 5.52
N CYS A 210 14.63 -4.19 5.59
CA CYS A 210 14.08 -4.99 6.67
C CYS A 210 14.49 -6.48 6.67
N CYS A 211 15.23 -6.95 5.66
CA CYS A 211 15.60 -8.36 5.50
C CYS A 211 17.13 -8.54 5.53
N GLU A 212 17.60 -9.65 6.11
CA GLU A 212 19.03 -9.95 6.27
C GLU A 212 19.81 -10.01 4.94
N GLY A 213 19.16 -10.40 3.85
CA GLY A 213 19.76 -10.42 2.50
C GLY A 213 19.73 -9.07 1.77
N GLY A 214 19.08 -8.04 2.35
CA GLY A 214 18.98 -6.68 1.79
C GLY A 214 18.19 -6.54 0.48
N GLN A 215 17.78 -7.65 -0.15
CA GLN A 215 16.96 -7.67 -1.36
C GLN A 215 15.98 -8.84 -1.34
N VAL A 216 14.84 -8.65 -1.99
CA VAL A 216 13.78 -9.65 -2.13
C VAL A 216 13.14 -9.57 -3.52
N THR A 217 12.49 -10.64 -3.95
CA THR A 217 11.58 -10.61 -5.09
C THR A 217 10.34 -9.76 -4.77
N LEU A 218 9.64 -9.28 -5.80
CA LEU A 218 8.36 -8.58 -5.62
C LEU A 218 7.30 -9.47 -4.95
N LYS A 219 7.32 -10.79 -5.19
CA LYS A 219 6.45 -11.77 -4.53
C LYS A 219 6.70 -11.82 -3.02
N GLU A 220 7.96 -11.84 -2.62
CA GLU A 220 8.36 -11.84 -1.22
C GLU A 220 8.04 -10.50 -0.55
N ALA A 221 8.23 -9.37 -1.24
CA ALA A 221 7.81 -8.06 -0.75
C ALA A 221 6.29 -8.00 -0.48
N ALA A 222 5.46 -8.45 -1.43
CA ALA A 222 4.01 -8.52 -1.28
C ALA A 222 3.61 -9.43 -0.11
N LYS A 223 4.26 -10.60 0.01
CA LYS A 223 4.05 -11.54 1.12
C LYS A 223 4.43 -10.90 2.46
N LEU A 224 5.57 -10.23 2.54
CA LEU A 224 6.06 -9.59 3.75
C LEU A 224 5.07 -8.55 4.25
N ILE A 225 4.60 -7.64 3.39
CA ILE A 225 3.61 -6.62 3.77
C ILE A 225 2.29 -7.29 4.19
N SER A 226 1.85 -8.32 3.46
CA SER A 226 0.63 -9.07 3.78
C SER A 226 0.68 -9.71 5.17
N GLU A 227 1.78 -10.37 5.52
CA GLU A 227 1.97 -10.98 6.84
C GLU A 227 1.94 -9.96 7.97
N ARG A 228 2.50 -8.77 7.75
CA ARG A 228 2.47 -7.67 8.71
C ARG A 228 1.04 -7.15 8.93
N LEU A 229 0.24 -7.02 7.88
CA LEU A 229 -1.18 -6.65 8.04
C LEU A 229 -1.96 -7.73 8.78
N VAL A 230 -1.68 -9.01 8.53
CA VAL A 230 -2.31 -10.13 9.26
C VAL A 230 -1.91 -10.13 10.74
N ASN A 231 -0.70 -9.67 11.10
CA ASN A 231 -0.26 -9.56 12.50
C ASN A 231 -1.21 -8.71 13.35
N ILE A 232 -1.91 -7.73 12.77
CA ILE A 232 -2.91 -6.92 13.50
C ILE A 232 -3.95 -7.82 14.17
N PHE A 233 -4.35 -8.90 13.52
CA PHE A 233 -5.43 -9.81 13.92
C PHE A 233 -4.94 -11.17 14.42
N ARG A 234 -3.64 -11.30 14.72
CA ARG A 234 -3.04 -12.53 15.22
C ARG A 234 -2.42 -12.30 16.59
N ARG A 235 -2.59 -13.27 17.49
CA ARG A 235 -1.91 -13.24 18.78
C ARG A 235 -0.40 -13.31 18.57
N MET A 236 0.31 -12.34 19.12
CA MET A 236 1.75 -12.28 19.12
C MET A 236 2.33 -13.32 20.11
N PRO A 237 3.64 -13.60 20.09
CA PRO A 237 4.26 -14.56 21.01
C PRO A 237 4.04 -14.27 22.50
N ASP A 238 3.75 -13.03 22.86
CA ASP A 238 3.39 -12.60 24.22
C ASP A 238 1.89 -12.83 24.56
N GLY A 239 1.14 -13.46 23.66
CA GLY A 239 -0.28 -13.78 23.81
C GLY A 239 -1.24 -12.63 23.46
N ARG A 240 -0.74 -11.42 23.20
CA ARG A 240 -1.56 -10.23 22.95
C ARG A 240 -2.03 -10.15 21.49
N LEU A 241 -3.26 -9.71 21.29
CA LEU A 241 -3.77 -9.32 19.98
C LEU A 241 -3.52 -7.81 19.75
N PRO A 242 -2.72 -7.41 18.74
CA PRO A 242 -2.36 -6.01 18.54
C PRO A 242 -3.54 -5.07 18.33
N ALA A 243 -4.60 -5.54 17.65
CA ALA A 243 -5.80 -4.75 17.40
C ALA A 243 -6.46 -4.21 18.70
N PHE A 244 -6.23 -4.84 19.85
CA PHE A 244 -6.86 -4.46 21.11
C PHE A 244 -5.89 -3.81 22.10
N PRO A 245 -6.35 -2.80 22.86
CA PRO A 245 -5.60 -2.27 24.01
C PRO A 245 -5.24 -3.38 25.00
N VAL A 246 -4.15 -3.19 25.75
CA VAL A 246 -3.63 -4.19 26.71
C VAL A 246 -4.67 -4.58 27.77
N GLY A 247 -5.46 -3.61 28.26
CA GLY A 247 -6.51 -3.85 29.27
C GLY A 247 -7.88 -4.23 28.70
N SER A 248 -7.98 -4.50 27.40
CA SER A 248 -9.27 -4.83 26.77
C SER A 248 -9.75 -6.23 27.20
N PRO A 249 -11.03 -6.43 27.53
CA PRO A 249 -11.58 -7.77 27.80
C PRO A 249 -11.42 -8.71 26.59
N PHE A 250 -11.37 -8.17 25.37
CA PHE A 250 -11.09 -8.95 24.15
C PHE A 250 -9.67 -9.56 24.11
N GLN A 251 -8.78 -9.20 25.04
CA GLN A 251 -7.47 -9.86 25.15
C GLN A 251 -7.57 -11.22 25.84
N SER A 252 -8.38 -11.34 26.90
CA SER A 252 -8.29 -12.44 27.87
C SER A 252 -9.62 -13.02 28.36
N ASP A 253 -10.74 -12.32 28.17
CA ASP A 253 -12.04 -12.83 28.62
C ASP A 253 -12.43 -14.08 27.82
N PRO A 254 -12.72 -15.23 28.46
CA PRO A 254 -13.02 -16.47 27.77
C PRO A 254 -14.13 -16.40 26.72
N TYR A 255 -15.08 -15.47 26.89
CA TYR A 255 -16.20 -15.28 25.98
C TYR A 255 -15.89 -14.32 24.83
N TRP A 256 -14.94 -13.41 24.99
CA TRP A 256 -14.67 -12.33 24.01
C TRP A 256 -13.32 -12.47 23.32
N GLN A 257 -12.41 -13.28 23.86
CA GLN A 257 -11.03 -13.39 23.39
C GLN A 257 -10.87 -13.92 21.94
N GLU A 258 -11.93 -14.51 21.38
CA GLU A 258 -11.98 -14.98 19.98
C GLU A 258 -12.76 -14.03 19.06
N LEU A 259 -13.33 -12.95 19.59
CA LEU A 259 -14.08 -11.97 18.79
C LEU A 259 -13.14 -10.91 18.25
N LEU A 260 -13.05 -10.82 16.92
CA LEU A 260 -12.27 -9.78 16.24
C LEU A 260 -13.12 -8.54 15.97
N LEU A 261 -12.55 -7.36 16.20
CA LEU A 261 -13.14 -6.09 15.78
C LEU A 261 -12.38 -5.53 14.57
N PHE A 262 -13.13 -4.99 13.63
CA PHE A 262 -12.61 -4.35 12.43
C PHE A 262 -12.67 -2.84 12.63
N HIS A 263 -11.51 -2.20 12.63
CA HIS A 263 -11.35 -0.77 12.86
C HIS A 263 -11.13 -0.01 11.56
N GLU A 264 -11.37 1.29 11.60
CA GLU A 264 -11.19 2.22 10.47
C GLU A 264 -9.71 2.25 10.01
N TYR A 265 -8.80 2.36 10.97
CA TYR A 265 -7.35 2.34 10.77
C TYR A 265 -6.66 1.80 12.04
N PHE A 266 -5.35 1.59 11.95
CA PHE A 266 -4.55 0.98 13.01
C PHE A 266 -3.36 1.85 13.37
N HIS A 267 -2.98 1.84 14.65
CA HIS A 267 -1.83 2.58 15.13
C HIS A 267 -0.55 2.14 14.42
N GLY A 268 0.18 3.10 13.85
CA GLY A 268 1.34 2.88 13.00
C GLY A 268 2.46 2.05 13.64
N ASP A 269 2.58 2.06 14.97
CA ASP A 269 3.68 1.35 15.67
C ASP A 269 3.22 0.21 16.59
N THR A 270 1.94 0.12 16.91
CA THR A 270 1.43 -0.87 17.89
C THR A 270 0.37 -1.80 17.31
N GLY A 271 -0.21 -1.44 16.15
CA GLY A 271 -1.29 -2.21 15.54
C GLY A 271 -2.65 -2.05 16.22
N GLN A 272 -2.75 -1.21 17.26
CA GLN A 272 -4.01 -0.95 17.96
C GLN A 272 -5.08 -0.44 16.99
N GLY A 273 -6.28 -1.00 17.05
CA GLY A 273 -7.43 -0.53 16.28
C GLY A 273 -7.93 0.83 16.75
N LEU A 274 -8.17 1.74 15.80
CA LEU A 274 -8.55 3.13 16.03
C LEU A 274 -9.70 3.57 15.12
N GLY A 275 -10.30 4.73 15.43
CA GLY A 275 -11.44 5.25 14.68
C GLY A 275 -12.69 4.39 14.85
N ALA A 276 -13.57 4.43 13.86
CA ALA A 276 -14.82 3.66 13.89
C ALA A 276 -14.57 2.14 14.01
N MET A 277 -15.31 1.48 14.91
CA MET A 277 -15.36 0.01 15.02
C MET A 277 -16.46 -0.59 14.12
N HIS A 278 -16.38 -1.90 13.86
CA HIS A 278 -17.21 -2.62 12.89
C HIS A 278 -17.07 -2.11 11.44
N GLN A 279 -15.89 -1.60 11.08
CA GLN A 279 -15.51 -1.27 9.72
C GLN A 279 -15.15 -2.53 8.91
N THR A 280 -16.05 -3.53 8.89
CA THR A 280 -15.99 -4.68 7.97
C THR A 280 -16.26 -4.29 6.51
N GLY A 281 -16.21 -2.99 6.19
CA GLY A 281 -16.00 -2.47 4.85
C GLY A 281 -14.57 -2.71 4.38
N TRP A 282 -13.75 -1.67 4.25
CA TRP A 282 -12.40 -1.83 3.69
C TRP A 282 -11.46 -2.69 4.55
N THR A 283 -11.68 -2.80 5.86
CA THR A 283 -10.79 -3.61 6.72
C THR A 283 -11.04 -5.10 6.51
N GLY A 284 -12.22 -5.48 6.01
CA GLY A 284 -12.53 -6.85 5.59
C GLY A 284 -11.63 -7.37 4.48
N LEU A 285 -10.90 -6.51 3.75
CA LEU A 285 -9.92 -6.90 2.74
C LEU A 285 -8.82 -7.82 3.30
N VAL A 286 -8.55 -7.79 4.61
CA VAL A 286 -7.61 -8.72 5.26
C VAL A 286 -7.99 -10.18 5.02
N ALA A 287 -9.29 -10.52 4.89
CA ALA A 287 -9.74 -11.87 4.60
C ALA A 287 -9.16 -12.40 3.27
N ASN A 288 -9.04 -11.53 2.25
CA ASN A 288 -8.42 -11.91 0.97
C ASN A 288 -6.92 -12.20 1.13
N LEU A 289 -6.23 -11.44 2.00
CA LEU A 289 -4.80 -11.66 2.28
C LEU A 289 -4.60 -13.01 2.99
N VAL A 290 -5.45 -13.30 3.97
CA VAL A 290 -5.43 -14.57 4.71
C VAL A 290 -5.77 -15.74 3.78
N GLU A 291 -6.85 -15.65 3.02
CA GLU A 291 -7.27 -16.70 2.09
C GLU A 291 -6.16 -17.05 1.10
N ARG A 292 -5.58 -16.05 0.42
CA ARG A 292 -4.52 -16.28 -0.58
C ARG A 292 -3.30 -16.96 0.02
N ARG A 293 -2.98 -16.66 1.27
CA ARG A 293 -1.76 -17.10 1.94
C ARG A 293 -1.90 -18.44 2.64
N TYR A 294 -3.07 -18.68 3.24
CA TYR A 294 -3.34 -19.78 4.17
C TYR A 294 -4.47 -20.69 3.68
N ARG A 295 -4.85 -20.62 2.39
CA ARG A 295 -5.94 -21.43 1.80
C ARG A 295 -5.88 -22.91 2.18
N VAL A 296 -4.68 -23.48 2.23
CA VAL A 296 -4.45 -24.90 2.54
C VAL A 296 -4.66 -25.18 4.04
N ASP A 297 -4.30 -24.23 4.90
CA ASP A 297 -4.34 -24.36 6.36
C ASP A 297 -5.75 -24.09 6.92
N ILE A 298 -6.55 -23.24 6.26
CA ILE A 298 -7.89 -22.85 6.71
C ILE A 298 -8.83 -24.07 6.91
N PRO A 299 -8.97 -25.01 5.94
CA PRO A 299 -9.79 -26.20 6.17
C PRO A 299 -9.28 -27.11 7.29
N ALA A 300 -7.97 -27.16 7.52
CA ALA A 300 -7.39 -27.93 8.62
C ALA A 300 -7.71 -27.31 9.97
N PHE A 301 -7.59 -25.98 10.09
CA PHE A 301 -7.93 -25.22 11.29
C PHE A 301 -9.39 -25.45 11.74
N TRP A 302 -10.35 -25.36 10.80
CA TRP A 302 -11.76 -25.54 11.13
C TRP A 302 -12.10 -26.96 11.59
N ARG A 303 -11.44 -27.99 11.04
CA ARG A 303 -11.59 -29.37 11.53
C ARG A 303 -11.12 -29.52 12.98
N GLN A 304 -9.96 -28.98 13.31
CA GLN A 304 -9.42 -29.02 14.68
C GLN A 304 -10.32 -28.28 15.68
N GLN A 305 -10.88 -27.13 15.31
CA GLN A 305 -11.82 -26.39 16.17
C GLN A 305 -13.11 -27.17 16.43
N GLN A 306 -13.66 -27.84 15.41
CA GLN A 306 -14.85 -28.68 15.56
C GLN A 306 -14.58 -29.87 16.49
N GLU A 307 -13.43 -30.54 16.34
CA GLU A 307 -13.00 -31.63 17.21
C GLU A 307 -12.84 -31.17 18.67
N ALA A 308 -12.19 -30.02 18.88
CA ALA A 308 -12.00 -29.45 20.21
C ALA A 308 -13.33 -29.03 20.88
N GLN A 309 -14.29 -28.52 20.09
CA GLN A 309 -15.61 -28.17 20.59
C GLN A 309 -16.43 -29.42 20.95
N ALA A 310 -16.36 -30.48 20.13
CA ALA A 310 -17.00 -31.76 20.44
C ALA A 310 -16.45 -32.38 21.72
N ALA A 311 -15.14 -32.32 21.95
CA ALA A 311 -14.49 -32.82 23.16
C ALA A 311 -14.84 -32.02 24.44
N ARG A 312 -15.38 -30.79 24.30
CA ARG A 312 -15.82 -29.94 25.42
C ARG A 312 -17.29 -30.13 25.78
N GLN A 313 -18.07 -30.90 25.00
CA GLN A 313 -19.44 -31.22 25.37
C GLN A 313 -19.43 -32.30 26.48
N PRO A 314 -20.04 -32.04 27.65
CA PRO A 314 -20.16 -33.08 28.68
C PRO A 314 -21.00 -34.25 28.16
N GLU A 315 -20.63 -35.48 28.52
CA GLU A 315 -21.46 -36.65 28.24
C GLU A 315 -22.89 -36.39 28.74
N PRO A 316 -23.93 -36.73 27.96
CA PRO A 316 -25.30 -36.56 28.40
C PRO A 316 -25.47 -37.35 29.70
N ALA A 317 -25.84 -36.65 30.77
CA ALA A 317 -26.09 -37.26 32.07
C ALA A 317 -27.04 -38.45 31.90
N GLU A 318 -26.57 -39.65 32.25
CA GLU A 318 -27.42 -40.84 32.30
C GLU A 318 -28.63 -40.51 33.16
N GLN A 319 -29.81 -40.50 32.53
CA GLN A 319 -31.07 -40.31 33.22
C GLN A 319 -31.30 -41.56 34.10
N VAL A 320 -31.18 -41.38 35.43
CA VAL A 320 -31.59 -42.34 36.46
C VAL A 320 -33.08 -42.22 36.72
#